data_AF-A0A1M6JKN9-F1
#
_entry.id   AF-A0A1M6JKN9-F1
#
_cell.length_a   1.000
_cell.length_b   1.000
_cell.length_c   1.000
_cell.angle_alpha   90.00
_cell.angle_beta   90.00
_cell.angle_gamma   90.00
#
_symmetry.space_group_name_H-M   'P 1'
#
loop_
_entity.id
_entity.type
_entity.pdbx_description
1 polymer ?
#
loop_
_entity_poly.entity_id
_entity_poly.type
_entity_poly.pdbx_seq_one_letter_code
_entity_poly.pdbx_strand_id
1 'polypeptide(L)'
;MKDVAEFFGWLTVAFYTLALFNFLMKAVNKKYPLKIKENKKFEEIYKTVMKYIIRYHKLIGIIAAIGLTVHSSIMYFNVGLRITGLIAASLMVLDALIGIYGYLSKKKRTDPLFDVHRVIAFVLPLAIAVHLLFK
;
A
#
# COMPACT_ATOMS: atom_id res chain seq x y z
N MET A 1 7.87 13.34 20.80
CA MET A 1 7.89 13.50 19.32
C MET A 1 8.30 12.23 18.59
N LYS A 2 9.35 11.52 19.02
CA LYS A 2 9.77 10.25 18.40
C LYS A 2 8.68 9.17 18.43
N ASP A 3 8.00 8.98 19.55
CA ASP A 3 6.92 7.97 19.67
C ASP A 3 5.73 8.27 18.73
N VAL A 4 5.44 9.56 18.52
CA VAL A 4 4.41 10.00 17.57
C VAL A 4 4.85 9.71 16.13
N ALA A 5 6.11 10.00 15.78
CA ALA A 5 6.67 9.62 14.49
C ALA A 5 6.62 8.10 14.28
N GLU A 6 7.00 7.30 15.28
CA GLU A 6 6.97 5.84 15.20
C GLU A 6 5.55 5.31 15.01
N PHE A 7 4.56 5.86 15.74
CA PHE A 7 3.16 5.54 15.54
C PHE A 7 2.71 5.77 14.09
N PHE A 8 3.01 6.95 13.52
CA PHE A 8 2.66 7.25 12.13
C PHE A 8 3.44 6.38 11.13
N GLY A 9 4.68 6.00 11.44
CA GLY A 9 5.45 5.05 10.63
C GLY A 9 4.77 3.68 10.57
N TRP A 10 4.39 3.12 11.72
CA TRP A 10 3.64 1.86 11.79
C TRP A 10 2.24 1.95 11.17
N LEU A 11 1.56 3.09 11.33
CA LEU A 11 0.27 3.37 10.68
C LEU A 11 0.41 3.30 9.15
N THR A 12 1.46 3.93 8.61
CA THR A 12 1.79 3.85 7.18
C THR A 12 2.00 2.43 6.73
N VAL A 13 2.81 1.63 7.46
CA VAL A 13 3.05 0.22 7.11
C VAL A 13 1.76 -0.60 7.16
N ALA A 14 0.91 -0.40 8.17
CA ALA A 14 -0.35 -1.13 8.32
C ALA A 14 -1.32 -0.85 7.16
N PHE A 15 -1.57 0.42 6.86
CA PHE A 15 -2.46 0.80 5.75
C PHE A 15 -1.86 0.45 4.39
N TYR A 16 -0.54 0.58 4.22
CA TYR A 16 0.14 0.13 3.02
C TYR A 16 -0.03 -1.38 2.79
N THR A 17 0.13 -2.18 3.84
CA THR A 17 -0.06 -3.64 3.77
C THR A 17 -1.50 -3.99 3.39
N LEU A 18 -2.49 -3.31 3.99
CA LEU A 18 -3.90 -3.43 3.60
C LEU A 18 -4.15 -3.03 2.14
N ALA A 19 -3.45 -2.03 1.62
CA ALA A 19 -3.54 -1.66 0.21
C ALA A 19 -2.99 -2.77 -0.70
N LEU A 20 -1.88 -3.42 -0.31
CA LEU A 20 -1.26 -4.52 -1.04
C LEU A 20 -2.18 -5.76 -1.12
N PHE A 21 -2.97 -6.02 -0.06
CA PHE A 21 -3.95 -7.12 -0.06
C PHE A 21 -4.96 -7.03 -1.20
N ASN A 22 -5.25 -5.84 -1.76
CA ASN A 22 -6.10 -5.70 -2.95
C ASN A 22 -5.58 -6.54 -4.13
N PHE A 23 -4.27 -6.56 -4.34
CA PHE A 23 -3.68 -7.38 -5.38
C PHE A 23 -3.77 -8.87 -5.03
N LEU A 24 -3.42 -9.24 -3.80
CA LEU A 24 -3.46 -10.64 -3.35
C LEU A 24 -4.87 -11.24 -3.47
N MET A 25 -5.90 -10.51 -3.04
CA MET A 25 -7.30 -10.94 -3.18
C MET A 25 -7.72 -11.08 -4.66
N LYS A 26 -7.24 -10.22 -5.55
CA LYS A 26 -7.51 -10.40 -6.99
C LYS A 26 -6.78 -11.60 -7.57
N ALA A 27 -5.54 -11.83 -7.16
CA ALA A 27 -4.73 -12.95 -7.61
C ALA A 27 -5.30 -14.30 -7.13
N VAL A 28 -5.70 -14.39 -5.86
CA VAL A 28 -6.35 -15.59 -5.29
C VAL A 28 -7.67 -15.87 -6.00
N ASN A 29 -8.51 -14.86 -6.20
CA ASN A 29 -9.79 -15.02 -6.91
C ASN A 29 -9.61 -15.49 -8.35
N LYS A 30 -8.55 -15.03 -9.02
CA LYS A 30 -8.22 -15.45 -10.40
C LYS A 30 -7.67 -16.86 -10.46
N LYS A 31 -6.82 -17.25 -9.50
CA LYS A 31 -6.09 -18.54 -9.53
C LYS A 31 -6.88 -19.71 -8.94
N TYR A 32 -7.72 -19.46 -7.94
CA TYR A 32 -8.42 -20.52 -7.19
C TYR A 32 -9.95 -20.33 -7.10
N PRO A 33 -10.66 -20.00 -8.20
CA PRO A 33 -12.10 -19.74 -8.14
C PRO A 33 -12.92 -20.96 -7.69
N LEU A 34 -12.48 -22.18 -8.04
CA LEU A 34 -13.17 -23.42 -7.66
C LEU A 34 -13.02 -23.70 -6.16
N LYS A 35 -11.80 -23.57 -5.62
CA LYS A 35 -11.53 -23.75 -4.17
C LYS A 35 -12.31 -22.77 -3.29
N ILE A 36 -12.52 -21.54 -3.78
CA ILE A 36 -13.34 -20.55 -3.07
C ILE A 36 -14.80 -21.03 -2.99
N LYS A 37 -15.34 -21.61 -4.08
CA LYS A 37 -16.72 -22.08 -4.17
C LYS A 37 -16.99 -23.42 -3.48
N GLU A 38 -15.95 -24.20 -3.17
CA GLU A 38 -16.09 -25.49 -2.46
C GLU A 38 -16.73 -25.33 -1.08
N ASN A 39 -16.52 -24.19 -0.42
CA ASN A 39 -17.08 -23.89 0.90
C ASN A 39 -17.89 -22.58 0.84
N LYS A 40 -19.22 -22.69 0.87
CA LYS A 40 -20.14 -21.54 0.81
C LYS A 40 -19.86 -20.48 1.89
N LYS A 41 -19.55 -20.91 3.13
CA LYS A 41 -19.24 -19.99 4.24
C LYS A 41 -17.93 -19.24 3.98
N PHE A 42 -16.92 -19.92 3.45
CA PHE A 42 -15.66 -19.28 3.06
C PHE A 42 -15.86 -18.33 1.86
N GLU A 43 -16.65 -18.73 0.86
CA GLU A 43 -16.98 -17.90 -0.30
C GLU A 43 -17.63 -16.57 0.11
N GLU A 44 -18.61 -16.62 1.02
CA GLU A 44 -19.31 -15.43 1.52
C GLU A 44 -18.37 -14.47 2.26
N ILE A 45 -17.55 -15.00 3.17
CA ILE A 45 -16.55 -14.21 3.91
C ILE A 45 -15.55 -13.60 2.92
N TYR A 46 -15.01 -14.42 2.00
CA TYR A 46 -14.03 -13.99 1.01
C TYR A 46 -14.57 -12.87 0.12
N LYS A 47 -15.78 -13.03 -0.44
CA LYS A 47 -16.42 -12.00 -1.27
C LYS A 47 -16.66 -10.70 -0.49
N THR A 48 -17.07 -10.82 0.77
CA THR A 48 -17.31 -9.67 1.65
C THR A 48 -16.01 -8.91 1.90
N VAL A 49 -14.96 -9.60 2.32
CA VAL A 49 -13.63 -9.02 2.55
C VAL A 49 -13.06 -8.41 1.27
N MET A 50 -13.13 -9.13 0.14
CA MET A 50 -12.67 -8.67 -1.16
C MET A 50 -13.41 -7.40 -1.60
N LYS A 51 -14.73 -7.33 -1.41
CA LYS A 51 -15.55 -6.15 -1.72
C LYS A 51 -15.08 -4.94 -0.92
N TYR A 52 -14.85 -5.09 0.37
CA TYR A 52 -14.38 -4.00 1.22
C TYR A 52 -12.97 -3.54 0.85
N ILE A 53 -12.03 -4.46 0.67
CA ILE A 53 -10.65 -4.14 0.30
C ILE A 53 -10.61 -3.41 -1.05
N ILE A 54 -11.33 -3.91 -2.07
CA ILE A 54 -11.36 -3.27 -3.40
C ILE A 54 -12.03 -1.89 -3.34
N ARG A 55 -13.16 -1.77 -2.63
CA ARG A 55 -13.92 -0.52 -2.52
C ARG A 55 -13.12 0.57 -1.82
N TYR A 56 -12.41 0.22 -0.75
CA TYR A 56 -11.68 1.16 0.09
C TYR A 56 -10.19 1.25 -0.24
N HIS A 57 -9.65 0.47 -1.18
CA HIS A 57 -8.23 0.49 -1.57
C HIS A 57 -7.68 1.90 -1.78
N LYS A 58 -8.43 2.77 -2.48
CA LYS A 58 -8.05 4.17 -2.70
C LYS A 58 -7.93 4.93 -1.37
N LEU A 59 -8.93 4.81 -0.50
CA LEU A 59 -8.94 5.49 0.80
C LEU A 59 -7.81 4.97 1.69
N ILE A 60 -7.59 3.65 1.71
CA ILE A 60 -6.51 2.99 2.45
C ILE A 60 -5.15 3.52 1.98
N GLY A 61 -4.92 3.62 0.66
CA GLY A 61 -3.69 4.20 0.11
C GLY A 61 -3.50 5.67 0.47
N ILE A 62 -4.57 6.47 0.45
CA ILE A 62 -4.52 7.88 0.87
C ILE A 62 -4.15 8.00 2.36
N ILE A 63 -4.75 7.19 3.23
CA ILE A 63 -4.43 7.20 4.67
C ILE A 63 -2.95 6.82 4.88
N ALA A 64 -2.44 5.84 4.13
CA ALA A 64 -1.03 5.45 4.20
C ALA A 64 -0.10 6.62 3.79
N ALA A 65 -0.45 7.35 2.72
CA ALA A 65 0.29 8.52 2.25
C ALA A 65 0.26 9.69 3.25
N ILE A 66 -0.88 9.93 3.92
CA ILE A 66 -0.99 10.91 5.01
C ILE A 66 -0.08 10.51 6.16
N GLY A 67 -0.12 9.23 6.58
CA GLY A 67 0.76 8.73 7.63
C GLY A 67 2.24 8.93 7.28
N LEU A 68 2.62 8.66 6.03
CA LEU A 68 3.99 8.85 5.56
C LEU A 68 4.41 10.31 5.65
N THR A 69 3.52 11.22 5.24
CA THR A 69 3.76 12.65 5.26
C THR A 69 3.99 13.15 6.69
N VAL A 70 3.14 12.72 7.62
CA VAL A 70 3.27 13.09 9.04
C VAL A 70 4.55 12.50 9.64
N HIS A 71 4.81 11.21 9.41
CA HIS A 71 6.04 10.54 9.87
C HIS A 71 7.29 11.25 9.37
N SER A 72 7.39 11.49 8.05
CA SER A 72 8.54 12.13 7.42
C SER A 72 8.71 13.58 7.88
N SER A 73 7.62 14.32 8.08
CA SER A 73 7.69 15.71 8.58
C SER A 73 8.24 15.75 10.01
N ILE A 74 7.73 14.89 10.91
CA ILE A 74 8.23 14.84 12.29
C ILE A 74 9.70 14.44 12.30
N MET A 75 10.10 13.44 11.50
CA MET A 75 11.51 13.02 11.40
C MET A 75 12.40 14.14 10.89
N TYR A 76 11.99 14.87 9.83
CA TYR A 76 12.74 15.99 9.27
C TYR A 76 13.02 17.09 10.30
N PHE A 77 12.00 17.52 11.06
CA PHE A 77 12.15 18.62 12.01
C PHE A 77 12.83 18.24 13.33
N ASN A 78 12.84 16.96 13.73
CA ASN A 78 13.25 16.56 15.09
C ASN A 78 14.51 15.67 15.15
N VAL A 79 14.83 14.94 14.08
CA VAL A 79 15.88 13.91 14.12
C VAL A 79 16.80 13.96 12.90
N GLY A 80 16.25 14.29 11.73
CA GLY A 80 16.90 14.17 10.43
C GLY A 80 16.41 12.96 9.65
N LEU A 81 16.52 13.01 8.32
CA LEU A 81 16.08 11.95 7.41
C LEU A 81 17.25 11.02 7.07
N ARG A 82 17.04 9.71 7.23
CA ARG A 82 17.96 8.68 6.73
C ARG A 82 17.76 8.49 5.23
N ILE A 83 18.84 8.19 4.51
CA ILE A 83 18.79 7.86 3.07
C ILE A 83 17.86 6.68 2.80
N THR A 84 17.88 5.64 3.64
CA THR A 84 16.98 4.48 3.53
C THR A 84 15.50 4.87 3.66
N GLY A 85 15.18 5.79 4.58
CA GLY A 85 13.83 6.33 4.77
C GLY A 85 13.39 7.21 3.60
N LEU A 86 14.29 8.03 3.04
CA LEU A 86 14.04 8.80 1.83
C LEU A 86 13.71 7.92 0.63
N ILE A 87 14.49 6.85 0.41
CA ILE A 87 14.22 5.90 -0.69
C ILE A 87 12.83 5.27 -0.54
N ALA A 88 12.49 4.79 0.65
CA ALA A 88 11.17 4.21 0.92
C ALA A 88 10.04 5.26 0.72
N ALA A 89 10.21 6.46 1.25
CA ALA A 89 9.24 7.54 1.11
C ALA A 89 9.05 7.94 -0.37
N SER A 90 10.13 8.09 -1.14
CA SER A 90 10.08 8.42 -2.56
C SER A 90 9.36 7.35 -3.38
N LEU A 91 9.65 6.07 -3.15
CA LEU A 91 8.94 4.98 -3.83
C LEU A 91 7.44 5.00 -3.49
N MET A 92 7.09 5.23 -2.23
CA MET A 92 5.69 5.28 -1.80
C MET A 92 4.93 6.48 -2.40
N VAL A 93 5.58 7.65 -2.45
CA VAL A 93 5.02 8.85 -3.07
C VAL A 93 4.83 8.63 -4.57
N LEU A 94 5.82 8.07 -5.26
CA LEU A 94 5.71 7.71 -6.67
C LEU A 94 4.55 6.75 -6.91
N ASP A 95 4.43 5.70 -6.08
CA ASP A 95 3.34 4.73 -6.20
C ASP A 95 1.97 5.37 -6.01
N ALA A 96 1.83 6.24 -5.01
CA ALA A 96 0.60 6.97 -4.73
C ALA A 96 0.25 7.93 -5.89
N LEU A 97 1.23 8.67 -6.42
CA LEU A 97 1.04 9.58 -7.55
C LEU A 97 0.58 8.84 -8.80
N ILE A 98 1.18 7.67 -9.09
CA ILE A 98 0.77 6.83 -10.20
C ILE A 98 -0.68 6.37 -10.01
N GLY A 99 -1.04 5.91 -8.80
CA GLY A 99 -2.41 5.49 -8.48
C GLY A 99 -3.44 6.62 -8.64
N ILE A 100 -3.11 7.82 -8.15
CA ILE A 100 -3.96 9.02 -8.27
C ILE A 100 -4.09 9.45 -9.73
N TYR A 101 -2.98 9.56 -10.46
CA TYR A 101 -2.98 9.95 -11.86
C TYR A 101 -3.76 8.96 -12.73
N GLY A 102 -3.55 7.65 -12.54
CA GLY A 102 -4.31 6.62 -13.23
C GLY A 102 -5.82 6.72 -13.01
N TYR A 103 -6.24 7.12 -11.81
CA TYR A 103 -7.64 7.40 -11.48
C TYR A 103 -8.16 8.68 -12.15
N LEU A 104 -7.45 9.81 -12.00
CA LEU A 104 -7.88 11.12 -12.52
C LEU A 104 -7.94 11.13 -14.05
N SER A 105 -6.95 10.52 -14.71
CA SER A 105 -6.89 10.42 -16.16
C SER A 105 -7.79 9.32 -16.75
N LYS A 106 -8.61 8.66 -15.91
CA LYS A 106 -9.54 7.57 -16.32
C LYS A 106 -8.83 6.49 -17.16
N LYS A 107 -7.57 6.20 -16.86
CA LYS A 107 -6.77 5.24 -17.62
C LYS A 107 -7.38 3.85 -17.51
N LYS A 108 -7.32 3.09 -18.60
CA LYS A 108 -7.73 1.68 -18.59
C LYS A 108 -6.78 0.90 -17.69
N ARG A 109 -7.29 -0.12 -16.99
CA ARG A 109 -6.47 -0.98 -16.11
C ARG A 109 -5.35 -1.74 -16.84
N THR A 110 -5.44 -1.84 -18.16
CA THR A 110 -4.45 -2.44 -19.05
C THR A 110 -3.35 -1.46 -19.48
N ASP A 111 -3.43 -0.20 -19.03
CA ASP A 111 -2.38 0.79 -19.31
C ASP A 111 -1.08 0.35 -18.59
N PRO A 112 0.09 0.37 -19.26
CA PRO A 112 1.38 -0.01 -18.68
C PRO A 112 1.69 0.71 -17.37
N LEU A 113 1.12 1.90 -17.15
CA LEU A 113 1.24 2.63 -15.90
C LEU A 113 0.78 1.81 -14.68
N PHE A 114 -0.26 0.97 -14.82
CA PHE A 114 -0.72 0.10 -13.73
C PHE A 114 0.21 -1.09 -13.50
N ASP A 115 1.03 -1.48 -14.48
CA ASP A 115 2.08 -2.48 -14.27
C ASP A 115 3.21 -1.85 -13.44
N VAL A 116 3.60 -0.60 -13.74
CA VAL A 116 4.58 0.15 -12.93
C VAL A 116 4.10 0.33 -11.49
N HIS A 117 2.85 0.76 -11.28
CA HIS A 117 2.23 0.83 -9.95
C HIS A 117 2.36 -0.50 -9.18
N ARG A 118 2.05 -1.61 -9.84
CA ARG A 118 2.15 -2.94 -9.23
C ARG A 118 3.59 -3.31 -8.89
N VAL A 119 4.54 -3.06 -9.79
CA VAL A 119 5.96 -3.36 -9.54
C VAL A 119 6.49 -2.54 -8.36
N ILE A 120 6.20 -1.24 -8.31
CA ILE A 120 6.62 -0.38 -7.19
C ILE A 120 6.01 -0.87 -5.88
N ALA A 121 4.71 -1.19 -5.85
CA ALA A 121 4.06 -1.78 -4.69
C ALA A 121 4.64 -3.15 -4.26
N PHE A 122 5.33 -3.89 -5.14
CA PHE A 122 6.02 -5.12 -4.73
C PHE A 122 7.46 -4.88 -4.28
N VAL A 123 8.10 -3.82 -4.75
CA VAL A 123 9.46 -3.42 -4.34
C VAL A 123 9.44 -2.67 -3.00
N LEU A 124 8.40 -1.88 -2.73
CA LEU A 124 8.31 -1.05 -1.53
C LEU A 124 8.42 -1.82 -0.19
N PRO A 125 7.85 -3.03 0.00
CA PRO A 125 8.06 -3.83 1.21
C PRO A 125 9.55 -4.08 1.50
N LEU A 126 10.37 -4.29 0.46
CA LEU A 126 11.81 -4.47 0.61
C LEU A 126 12.49 -3.18 1.09
N ALA A 127 12.12 -2.04 0.50
CA ALA A 127 12.62 -0.74 0.92
C ALA A 127 12.24 -0.41 2.37
N ILE A 128 11.00 -0.72 2.78
CA ILE A 128 10.52 -0.57 4.16
C ILE A 128 11.33 -1.47 5.10
N ALA A 129 11.53 -2.75 4.74
CA ALA A 129 12.29 -3.68 5.56
C ALA A 129 13.74 -3.19 5.78
N VAL A 130 14.41 -2.74 4.72
CA VAL A 130 15.76 -2.14 4.81
C VAL A 130 15.74 -0.91 5.72
N HIS A 131 14.76 -0.02 5.58
CA HIS A 131 14.67 1.15 6.46
C HIS A 131 14.49 0.78 7.94
N LEU A 132 13.68 -0.23 8.25
CA LEU A 132 13.48 -0.71 9.62
C LEU A 132 14.76 -1.30 10.24
N LEU A 133 15.61 -1.95 9.44
CA LEU A 133 16.90 -2.49 9.87
C LEU A 133 17.96 -1.41 10.09
N PHE A 134 17.90 -0.30 9.34
CA PHE A 134 18.91 0.78 9.33
C PHE A 134 18.34 2.14 9.78
N LYS A 135 17.44 2.13 10.77
CA LYS A 135 16.78 3.34 11.33
C LYS A 135 17.76 4.32 12.00
#